data_AF-A0A0Q2S566-F1
#
_entry.id   AF-A0A0Q2S566-F1
#
_cell.length_a   1.000
_cell.length_b   1.000
_cell.length_c   1.000
_cell.angle_alpha   90.00
_cell.angle_beta   90.00
_cell.angle_gamma   90.00
#
_symmetry.space_group_name_H-M   'P 1'
#
loop_
_entity.id
_entity.type
_entity.pdbx_description
1 polymer ?
#
loop_
_entity_poly.entity_id
_entity_poly.type
_entity_poly.pdbx_seq_one_letter_code
_entity_poly.pdbx_strand_id
1 'polypeptide(L)'
;MGHTVYYVTRIDRWREFRDFLEKVCGGLGFRLVEGEDTVMIFPECRGVEPLEMKKNGKGFVKTNLVEPCHSIYLLVLHSVSSFGSVELWED
;
A
#
# COMPACT_ATOMS: atom_id res chain seq x y z
N MET A 1 -11.22 -18.88 1.07
CA MET A 1 -9.80 -18.50 1.23
C MET A 1 -9.53 -17.43 0.19
N GLY A 2 -9.01 -16.29 0.62
CA GLY A 2 -8.88 -15.08 -0.20
C GLY A 2 -7.41 -14.76 -0.44
N HIS A 3 -7.10 -14.18 -1.60
CA HIS A 3 -5.74 -13.82 -1.98
C HIS A 3 -5.17 -12.69 -1.13
N THR A 4 -3.99 -12.92 -0.57
CA THR A 4 -3.32 -12.05 0.39
C THR A 4 -1.94 -11.64 -0.14
N VAL A 5 -1.67 -10.34 -0.10
CA VAL A 5 -0.35 -9.79 -0.36
C VAL A 5 0.35 -9.56 0.97
N TYR A 6 1.54 -10.12 1.14
CA TYR A 6 2.39 -9.93 2.31
C TYR A 6 3.59 -9.06 1.93
N TYR A 7 4.02 -8.21 2.86
CA TYR A 7 5.14 -7.31 2.60
C TYR A 7 5.94 -6.95 3.85
N VAL A 8 7.20 -6.62 3.63
CA VAL A 8 8.10 -5.97 4.60
C VAL A 8 8.61 -4.69 3.97
N THR A 9 8.57 -3.59 4.71
CA THR A 9 8.88 -2.25 4.23
C THR A 9 9.92 -1.60 5.14
N ARG A 10 10.83 -0.85 4.52
CA ARG A 10 11.69 0.13 5.17
C ARG A 10 11.74 1.36 4.26
N ILE A 11 11.14 2.46 4.69
CA ILE A 11 10.96 3.67 3.89
C ILE A 11 11.85 4.77 4.47
N ASP A 12 13.01 4.97 3.87
CA ASP A 12 13.99 5.93 4.35
C ASP A 12 13.54 7.37 4.02
N ARG A 13 12.92 7.59 2.85
CA ARG A 13 12.39 8.89 2.39
C ARG A 13 10.89 9.04 2.68
N TRP A 14 10.51 8.93 3.95
CA TRP A 14 9.11 8.88 4.40
C TRP A 14 8.25 10.05 3.91
N ARG A 15 8.75 11.29 4.03
CA ARG A 15 7.98 12.47 3.59
C ARG A 15 7.70 12.45 2.09
N GLU A 16 8.71 12.17 1.27
CA GLU A 16 8.57 12.09 -0.19
C GLU A 16 7.63 10.95 -0.61
N PHE A 17 7.65 9.84 0.10
CA PHE A 17 6.74 8.72 -0.13
C PHE A 17 5.28 9.10 0.16
N ARG A 18 5.01 9.81 1.26
CA ARG A 18 3.65 10.30 1.57
C ARG A 18 3.16 11.28 0.51
N ASP A 19 3.99 12.24 0.11
CA ASP A 19 3.65 13.21 -0.94
C ASP A 19 3.38 12.53 -2.30
N PHE A 20 4.09 11.43 -2.58
CA PHE A 20 3.82 10.58 -3.76
C PHE A 20 2.48 9.86 -3.63
N LEU A 21 2.21 9.21 -2.49
CA LEU A 21 0.97 8.50 -2.24
C LEU A 21 -0.26 9.41 -2.28
N GLU A 22 -0.16 10.62 -1.73
CA GLU A 22 -1.25 11.59 -1.75
C GLU A 22 -1.67 11.90 -3.20
N LYS A 23 -0.69 12.12 -4.10
CA LYS A 23 -0.95 12.36 -5.53
C LYS A 23 -1.55 11.14 -6.22
N VAL A 24 -1.00 9.96 -5.96
CA VAL A 24 -1.48 8.71 -6.57
C VAL A 24 -2.90 8.40 -6.10
N CYS A 25 -3.15 8.42 -4.79
CA CYS A 25 -4.46 8.15 -4.21
C CYS A 25 -5.49 9.20 -4.67
N GLY A 26 -5.11 10.48 -4.70
CA GLY A 26 -5.96 11.55 -5.23
C GLY A 26 -6.34 11.34 -6.70
N GLY A 27 -5.40 10.91 -7.55
CA GLY A 27 -5.66 10.60 -8.95
C GLY A 27 -6.53 9.36 -9.16
N LEU A 28 -6.48 8.39 -8.24
CA LEU A 28 -7.27 7.16 -8.27
C LEU A 28 -8.63 7.30 -7.57
N GLY A 29 -8.88 8.41 -6.87
CA GLY A 29 -10.07 8.58 -6.02
C GLY A 29 -10.03 7.73 -4.75
N PHE A 30 -8.85 7.30 -4.29
CA PHE A 30 -8.69 6.55 -3.04
C PHE A 30 -8.53 7.50 -1.86
N ARG A 31 -9.09 7.12 -0.71
CA ARG A 31 -8.91 7.89 0.53
C ARG A 31 -7.61 7.48 1.22
N LEU A 32 -6.75 8.46 1.51
CA LEU A 32 -5.51 8.28 2.27
C LEU A 32 -5.70 8.81 3.69
N VAL A 33 -5.20 8.08 4.70
CA VAL A 33 -5.10 8.55 6.09
C VAL A 33 -3.64 8.44 6.53
N GLU A 34 -3.09 9.54 7.03
CA GLU A 34 -1.71 9.60 7.50
C GLU A 34 -1.63 9.52 9.03
N GLY A 35 -0.71 8.71 9.52
CA GLY A 35 -0.19 8.73 10.88
C GLY A 35 1.27 9.21 10.91
N GLU A 36 1.89 9.17 12.09
CA GLU A 36 3.29 9.59 12.28
C GLU A 36 4.26 8.70 11.47
N ASP A 37 4.16 7.38 11.66
CA ASP A 37 4.99 6.36 11.01
C ASP A 37 4.18 5.33 10.22
N THR A 38 2.91 5.65 9.93
CA THR A 38 2.01 4.79 9.16
C THR A 38 1.20 5.60 8.15
N VAL A 39 0.82 4.95 7.05
CA VAL A 39 -0.18 5.47 6.10
C VAL A 39 -1.16 4.36 5.76
N MET A 40 -2.42 4.72 5.59
CA MET A 40 -3.47 3.78 5.27
C MET A 40 -4.23 4.22 4.02
N ILE A 41 -4.30 3.35 3.02
CA ILE A 41 -5.02 3.55 1.77
C ILE A 41 -6.34 2.79 1.85
N PHE A 42 -7.43 3.50 1.63
CA PHE A 42 -8.78 2.94 1.58
C PHE A 42 -9.28 2.98 0.13
N PRO A 43 -9.31 1.84 -0.55
CA PRO A 43 -9.94 1.74 -1.85
C PRO A 43 -11.45 1.72 -1.62
N GLU A 44 -12.21 2.45 -2.43
CA GLU A 44 -13.67 2.39 -2.41
C GLU A 44 -14.19 1.12 -3.12
N CYS A 45 -13.52 -0.02 -2.88
CA CYS A 45 -13.76 -1.28 -3.56
C CYS A 45 -14.23 -2.34 -2.57
N ARG A 46 -15.38 -2.96 -2.87
CA ARG A 46 -15.96 -3.99 -2.00
C ARG A 46 -15.12 -5.26 -2.07
N GLY A 47 -14.79 -5.82 -0.90
CA GLY A 47 -14.02 -7.07 -0.82
C GLY A 47 -12.51 -6.88 -0.87
N VAL A 48 -12.02 -5.64 -0.76
CA VAL A 48 -10.59 -5.32 -0.62
C VAL A 48 -10.37 -4.67 0.75
N GLU A 49 -9.39 -5.17 1.51
CA GLU A 49 -9.01 -4.56 2.78
C GLU A 49 -8.19 -3.27 2.56
N PRO A 50 -8.27 -2.29 3.47
CA PRO A 50 -7.37 -1.13 3.44
C PRO A 50 -5.90 -1.55 3.53
N LEU A 51 -5.04 -0.93 2.75
CA LEU A 51 -3.60 -1.18 2.77
C LEU A 51 -2.93 -0.29 3.82
N GLU A 52 -2.41 -0.89 4.88
CA GLU A 52 -1.62 -0.19 5.91
C GLU A 52 -0.11 -0.35 5.63
N MET A 53 0.58 0.75 5.32
CA MET A 53 2.04 0.73 5.17
C MET A 53 2.69 1.44 6.35
N LYS A 54 3.64 0.75 6.98
CA LYS A 54 4.46 1.29 8.06
C LYS A 54 5.75 1.82 7.47
N LYS A 55 6.28 2.90 8.04
CA LYS A 55 7.60 3.41 7.67
C LYS A 55 8.68 2.33 7.81
N ASN A 56 8.57 1.48 8.83
CA ASN A 56 9.41 0.31 9.00
C ASN A 56 8.60 -0.83 9.62
N GLY A 57 8.58 -1.99 8.96
CA GLY A 57 7.95 -3.20 9.50
C GLY A 57 7.26 -4.05 8.45
N LYS A 58 6.47 -5.01 8.94
CA LYS A 58 5.74 -5.98 8.12
C LYS A 58 4.24 -5.72 8.13
N GLY A 59 3.57 -6.13 7.07
CA GLY A 59 2.12 -6.07 6.92
C GLY A 59 1.61 -7.15 5.96
N PHE A 60 0.30 -7.19 5.84
CA PHE A 60 -0.40 -7.97 4.84
C PHE A 60 -1.71 -7.27 4.50
N VAL A 61 -2.26 -7.56 3.32
CA VAL A 61 -3.57 -7.06 2.91
C VAL A 61 -4.30 -8.09 2.07
N LYS A 62 -5.57 -8.33 2.37
CA LYS A 62 -6.41 -9.22 1.55
C LYS A 62 -7.07 -8.43 0.46
N THR A 63 -6.76 -8.80 -0.77
CA THR A 63 -7.33 -8.18 -1.98
C THR A 63 -8.35 -9.06 -2.66
N ASN A 64 -8.34 -10.38 -2.35
CA ASN A 64 -9.24 -11.37 -2.96
C ASN A 64 -9.19 -11.35 -4.50
N LEU A 65 -8.06 -10.94 -5.11
CA LEU A 65 -7.89 -10.74 -6.56
C LEU A 65 -8.95 -9.80 -7.18
N VAL A 66 -9.50 -8.87 -6.40
CA VAL A 66 -10.46 -7.89 -6.93
C VAL A 66 -9.70 -6.80 -7.68
N GLU A 67 -9.77 -6.86 -9.00
CA GLU A 67 -9.19 -5.86 -9.89
C GLU A 67 -10.07 -4.61 -10.00
N PRO A 68 -9.47 -3.41 -10.21
CA PRO A 68 -8.03 -3.15 -10.39
C PRO A 68 -7.25 -2.96 -9.06
N CYS A 69 -7.91 -3.08 -7.91
CA CYS A 69 -7.32 -2.72 -6.63
C CYS A 69 -6.15 -3.62 -6.25
N HIS A 70 -6.24 -4.90 -6.57
CA HIS A 70 -5.14 -5.84 -6.41
C HIS A 70 -3.88 -5.36 -7.16
N SER A 71 -3.99 -5.13 -8.47
CA SER A 71 -2.88 -4.63 -9.28
C SER A 71 -2.34 -3.28 -8.79
N ILE A 72 -3.22 -2.36 -8.40
CA ILE A 72 -2.82 -1.05 -7.87
C ILE A 72 -2.03 -1.20 -6.57
N TYR A 73 -2.44 -2.09 -5.67
CA TYR A 73 -1.70 -2.34 -4.43
C TYR A 73 -0.31 -2.90 -4.69
N LEU A 74 -0.16 -3.82 -5.65
CA LEU A 74 1.15 -4.30 -6.06
C LEU A 74 2.04 -3.15 -6.57
N LEU A 75 1.50 -2.27 -7.42
CA LEU A 75 2.23 -1.10 -7.93
C LEU A 75 2.63 -0.14 -6.81
N VAL A 76 1.72 0.16 -5.89
CA VAL A 76 1.97 1.02 -4.73
C VAL A 76 3.05 0.42 -3.84
N LEU A 77 2.94 -0.87 -3.50
CA LEU A 77 3.94 -1.54 -2.67
C LEU A 77 5.30 -1.60 -3.37
N HIS A 78 5.36 -1.94 -4.66
CA HIS A 78 6.62 -1.93 -5.42
C HIS A 78 7.23 -0.53 -5.55
N SER A 79 6.42 0.53 -5.56
CA SER A 79 6.93 1.90 -5.58
C SER A 79 7.76 2.25 -4.35
N VAL A 80 7.57 1.55 -3.23
CA VAL A 80 8.39 1.69 -2.01
C VAL A 80 9.88 1.50 -2.31
N SER A 81 10.25 0.64 -3.27
CA SER A 81 11.65 0.47 -3.70
C SER A 81 12.30 1.75 -4.22
N SER A 82 11.50 2.76 -4.62
CA SER A 82 12.04 4.07 -4.97
C SER A 82 12.40 4.88 -3.73
N PHE A 83 11.74 4.69 -2.59
CA PHE A 83 11.89 5.50 -1.37
C PHE A 83 12.64 4.79 -0.24
N GLY A 84 12.95 3.51 -0.43
CA GLY A 84 13.64 2.63 0.51
C GLY A 84 13.67 1.21 -0.03
N SER A 85 13.22 0.23 0.74
CA SER A 85 13.17 -1.18 0.34
C SER A 85 11.84 -1.84 0.68
N VAL A 86 11.42 -2.78 -0.18
CA VAL A 86 10.26 -3.63 0.05
C VAL A 86 10.57 -5.07 -0.36
N GLU A 87 10.11 -6.01 0.45
CA GLU A 87 9.99 -7.43 0.08
C GLU A 87 8.50 -7.76 0.00
N LEU A 88 8.10 -8.51 -1.02
CA LEU A 88 6.70 -8.77 -1.32
C LEU A 88 6.52 -10.21 -1.79
N TRP A 89 5.48 -10.87 -1.29
CA TRP A 89 5.08 -12.21 -1.72
C TRP A 89 3.57 -12.39 -1.55
N GLU A 90 3.03 -13.38 -2.24
CA GLU A 90 1.59 -13.69 -2.30
C GLU A 90 1.37 -15.14 -1.87
N ASP A 91 0.16 -15.46 -1.38
CA ASP A 91 -0.24 -16.83 -1.04
C ASP A 91 -0.80 -17.63 -2.23
#